data_AF-A0A7J9B075-F1
#
_entry.id   AF-A0A7J9B075-F1
#
_cell.length_a   1.000
_cell.length_b   1.000
_cell.length_c   1.000
_cell.angle_alpha   90.00
_cell.angle_beta   90.00
_cell.angle_gamma   90.00
#
_symmetry.space_group_name_H-M   'P 1'
#
loop_
_entity.id
_entity.type
_entity.pdbx_description
1 polymer ?
#
loop_
_entity_poly.entity_id
_entity_poly.type
_entity_poly.pdbx_seq_one_letter_code
_entity_poly.pdbx_strand_id
1 'polypeptide(L)' 'MIRKKVKLAYITNDSSRKGNYRKRKKGLMRKMSELSTLCGIGACAIIYSPYESQPEV' A
#
# COMPACT_ATOMS: atom_id res chain seq x y z
N MET A 1 -3.62 20.90 -0.86
CA MET A 1 -4.85 20.42 -1.55
C MET A 1 -5.60 19.47 -0.61
N ILE A 2 -6.90 19.65 -0.43
CA ILE A 2 -7.72 18.75 0.41
C ILE A 2 -7.79 17.36 -0.24
N ARG A 3 -7.70 16.30 0.59
CA ARG A 3 -7.78 14.92 0.12
C ARG A 3 -9.21 14.64 -0.38
N LYS A 4 -9.36 14.34 -1.67
CA LYS A 4 -10.66 13.95 -2.24
C LYS A 4 -11.04 12.55 -1.77
N LYS A 5 -12.31 12.34 -1.44
CA LYS A 5 -12.88 11.01 -1.18
C LYS A 5 -12.79 10.18 -2.46
N VAL A 6 -12.37 8.92 -2.33
CA VAL A 6 -12.23 7.99 -3.46
C VAL A 6 -13.26 6.87 -3.36
N LYS A 7 -13.69 6.35 -4.52
CA LYS A 7 -14.52 5.14 -4.59
C LYS A 7 -13.67 3.92 -4.25
N LEU A 8 -14.17 3.03 -3.39
CA LEU A 8 -13.51 1.76 -3.05
C LEU A 8 -13.83 0.70 -4.11
N ALA A 9 -13.30 0.90 -5.31
CA ALA A 9 -13.45 0.00 -6.44
C ALA A 9 -12.12 -0.08 -7.22
N TYR A 10 -12.03 -1.02 -8.15
CA TYR A 10 -10.88 -1.13 -9.04
C TYR A 10 -10.67 0.16 -9.85
N ILE A 11 -9.44 0.67 -9.87
CA ILE A 11 -9.07 1.87 -10.63
C ILE A 11 -8.73 1.43 -12.05
N THR A 12 -9.57 1.76 -13.03
CA THR A 12 -9.38 1.32 -14.43
C THR A 12 -8.21 2.01 -15.11
N ASN A 13 -8.01 3.31 -14.87
CA ASN A 13 -6.90 4.09 -15.41
C ASN A 13 -5.56 3.62 -14.83
N ASP A 14 -4.67 3.10 -15.68
CA ASP A 14 -3.42 2.46 -15.25
C ASP A 14 -2.44 3.43 -14.57
N SER A 15 -2.19 4.59 -15.16
CA SER A 15 -1.30 5.60 -14.57
C SER A 15 -1.77 6.04 -13.18
N SER A 16 -3.08 6.25 -13.02
CA SER A 16 -3.70 6.57 -11.74
C SER A 16 -3.59 5.41 -10.76
N ARG A 17 -3.82 4.18 -11.22
CA ARG A 17 -3.70 2.96 -10.40
C ARG A 17 -2.27 2.77 -9.91
N LYS A 18 -1.26 2.87 -10.77
CA LYS A 18 0.17 2.79 -10.44
C LYS A 18 0.60 3.85 -9.43
N GLY A 19 0.15 5.10 -9.61
CA GLY A 19 0.41 6.19 -8.68
C GLY A 19 -0.22 5.97 -7.30
N ASN A 20 -1.46 5.46 -7.26
CA ASN A 20 -2.13 5.11 -6.01
C ASN A 20 -1.48 3.91 -5.32
N TYR A 21 -1.10 2.89 -6.07
CA TYR A 21 -0.37 1.71 -5.57
C TYR A 21 0.88 2.12 -4.80
N ARG A 22 1.78 2.91 -5.40
CA ARG A 22 3.02 3.37 -4.77
C ARG A 22 2.77 4.10 -3.44
N LYS A 23 1.76 4.98 -3.40
CA LYS A 23 1.41 5.75 -2.18
C LYS A 23 0.82 4.86 -1.08
N ARG A 24 -0.06 3.92 -1.44
CA ARG A 24 -0.72 3.01 -0.49
C ARG A 24 0.25 1.97 0.06
N LYS A 25 1.09 1.38 -0.80
CA LYS A 25 2.16 0.44 -0.46
C LYS A 25 3.07 1.01 0.64
N LYS A 26 3.63 2.21 0.39
CA LYS A 26 4.47 2.92 1.38
C LYS A 26 3.74 3.16 2.71
N GLY A 27 2.47 3.55 2.66
CA GLY A 27 1.66 3.77 3.86
C GLY A 27 1.38 2.49 4.64
N LEU A 28 1.12 1.38 3.94
CA LEU A 28 0.85 0.08 4.54
C LEU A 28 2.08 -0.52 5.21
N MET A 29 3.25 -0.49 4.54
CA MET A 29 4.50 -0.99 5.13
C MET A 29 4.88 -0.22 6.39
N ARG A 30 4.71 1.11 6.38
CA ARG A 30 4.91 1.93 7.58
C ARG A 30 3.97 1.52 8.72
N LYS A 31 2.68 1.36 8.43
CA LYS A 31 1.67 0.88 9.40
C LYS A 31 2.05 -0.48 9.99
N MET A 32 2.65 -1.34 9.18
CA MET A 32 3.06 -2.67 9.61
C MET A 32 4.23 -2.62 10.60
N SER A 33 5.22 -1.78 10.32
CA SER A 33 6.32 -1.51 11.24
C SER A 33 5.82 -0.87 12.55
N GLU A 34 4.88 0.09 12.46
CA GLU A 34 4.24 0.71 13.63
C GLU A 34 3.48 -0.34 14.46
N LEU A 35 2.69 -1.22 13.82
CA LEU A 35 1.95 -2.28 14.49
C LEU A 35 2.88 -3.25 15.24
N SER A 36 3.92 -3.73 14.57
CA SER A 36 4.88 -4.65 15.18
C SER A 36 5.59 -3.99 16.37
N THR A 37 6.02 -2.73 16.22
CA THR A 37 6.71 -1.97 17.26
C THR A 37 5.82 -1.66 18.46
N LEU A 38 4.61 -1.15 18.22
CA LEU A 38 3.72 -0.67 19.28
C LEU A 38 3.06 -1.80 20.06
N CYS A 39 2.77 -2.92 19.39
CA CYS A 39 2.10 -4.05 20.03
C CYS A 39 3.07 -5.16 20.44
N GLY A 40 4.35 -5.08 20.07
CA GLY A 40 5.35 -6.11 20.37
C GLY A 40 5.05 -7.45 19.71
N ILE A 41 4.34 -7.46 18.58
CA ILE A 41 3.95 -8.67 17.85
C ILE A 41 4.77 -8.86 16.58
N GLY A 42 5.02 -10.11 16.22
CA GLY A 42 5.49 -10.46 14.88
C GLY A 42 4.40 -10.20 13.85
N ALA A 43 4.72 -9.42 12.83
CA ALA A 43 3.76 -8.99 11.81
C ALA A 43 4.43 -9.08 10.43
N CYS A 44 3.74 -9.63 9.42
CA CYS A 44 4.22 -9.75 8.04
C CYS A 44 3.16 -9.30 7.03
N ALA A 45 3.57 -8.62 5.96
CA ALA A 45 2.72 -8.25 4.83
C ALA A 45 3.40 -8.68 3.53
N ILE A 46 2.64 -9.20 2.56
CA ILE A 46 3.19 -9.55 1.24
C ILE A 46 2.34 -8.86 0.18
N ILE A 47 2.98 -8.08 -0.68
CA ILE A 47 2.32 -7.27 -1.71
C ILE A 47 2.85 -7.64 -3.09
N TYR A 48 1.96 -8.22 -3.92
CA TYR A 48 2.22 -8.47 -5.32
C TYR A 48 1.76 -7.30 -6.18
N SER A 49 2.48 -7.07 -7.28
CA SER A 49 2.18 -5.98 -8.20
C SER A 49 2.68 -6.29 -9.59
N PRO A 50 1.91 -5.94 -10.64
CA PRO A 50 2.38 -6.02 -12.02
C PRO A 50 3.45 -4.97 -12.35
N TYR A 51 3.72 -4.04 -11.43
CA TYR A 51 4.66 -2.93 -11.62
C TYR A 51 6.06 -3.20 -11.05
N GLU A 52 6.25 -4.32 -10.33
CA GLU A 52 7.50 -4.70 -9.67
C GLU A 52 7.82 -6.13 -10.10
N SER A 53 9.10 -6.46 -10.29
CA SER A 53 9.53 -7.82 -10.66
C SER A 53 9.51 -8.79 -9.47
N GLN A 54 9.55 -8.27 -8.25
CA GLN A 54 9.55 -9.03 -7.00
C GLN A 54 8.46 -8.49 -6.05
N PRO A 55 7.88 -9.36 -5.21
CA PRO A 55 6.94 -8.91 -4.19
C PRO A 55 7.63 -8.08 -3.12
N GLU A 56 6.90 -7.14 -2.53
CA GLU A 56 7.34 -6.43 -1.33
C GLU A 56 6.89 -7.21 -0.08
N VAL A 57 7.83 -7.40 0.84
CA VAL A 57 7.67 -8.18 2.08
C VAL A 57 8.05 -7.32 3.28
#